data_AF-A0A3B3SKM1-F1
#
_entry.id   AF-A0A3B3SKM1-F1
#
_cell.length_a   1.000
_cell.length_b   1.000
_cell.length_c   1.000
_cell.angle_alpha   90.00
_cell.angle_beta   90.00
_cell.angle_gamma   90.00
#
_symmetry.space_group_name_H-M   'P 1'
#
loop_
_entity.id
_entity.type
_entity.pdbx_description
1 polymer ?
#
loop_
_entity_poly.entity_id
_entity_poly.type
_entity_poly.pdbx_seq_one_letter_code
_entity_poly.pdbx_strand_id
1 'polypeptide(L)'
;MGNTASCCVSASPKLRRNAHSRLDSYQPEPDLSREDTGCNLQHISDRENIDDLNMEYNPSDHPRASTLFLSKSQTDVREKRKSLFMNHHGRARRKYSSCSTIFLDDNTVSQPNLKHTIKCVALAIYYHIKNRDTDDRTLLDIFDEKLHPLSKSEVPSDYDKNDPEQKQIYRFVRTLFSAAQLTAECAIVTLVYLERLLTYAEMDICPGSWKRIVLGAILLASKVWDDQAVWNVDYCQILKDITVEDMNELERQFLELLQFNINVPSSVYAKYYFDLRSLSEANNLGFPLEPLSRDRAQKLEAISRLSDDKYRDSRKATKKRSMSADQLSVVRWAPAIIS
;
A
#
# COMPACT_ATOMS: atom_id res chain seq x y z
N MET A 1 -49.46 30.53 13.90
CA MET A 1 -48.32 31.28 13.34
C MET A 1 -47.34 31.55 14.47
N GLY A 2 -46.04 31.29 14.26
CA GLY A 2 -44.95 31.71 15.15
C GLY A 2 -44.59 30.74 16.28
N ASN A 3 -43.69 29.78 16.00
CA ASN A 3 -42.93 29.05 17.02
C ASN A 3 -41.50 29.60 17.01
N THR A 4 -41.10 30.32 18.06
CA THR A 4 -39.71 30.75 18.31
C THR A 4 -39.08 29.85 19.35
N ALA A 5 -38.17 28.97 18.91
CA ALA A 5 -37.34 28.14 19.78
C ALA A 5 -36.15 28.96 20.31
N SER A 6 -36.02 28.99 21.64
CA SER A 6 -34.95 29.64 22.39
C SER A 6 -33.76 28.69 22.55
N CYS A 7 -32.55 29.21 22.33
CA CYS A 7 -31.28 28.54 22.60
C CYS A 7 -31.03 28.39 24.12
N CYS A 8 -30.59 27.21 24.56
CA CYS A 8 -30.08 26.98 25.90
C CYS A 8 -28.67 26.37 25.81
N VAL A 9 -27.69 27.09 26.35
CA VAL A 9 -26.29 26.67 26.53
C VAL A 9 -26.16 26.01 27.90
N SER A 10 -25.53 24.84 27.98
CA SER A 10 -25.21 24.17 29.25
C SER A 10 -23.71 23.94 29.39
N ALA A 11 -23.13 24.47 30.48
CA ALA A 11 -21.72 24.42 30.83
C ALA A 11 -21.38 23.20 31.72
N SER A 12 -20.19 22.64 31.54
CA SER A 12 -19.66 21.49 32.29
C SER A 12 -19.20 21.85 33.72
N PRO A 13 -19.27 20.93 34.71
CA PRO A 13 -18.95 21.23 36.11
C PRO A 13 -17.45 21.04 36.45
N LYS A 14 -16.95 21.90 37.34
CA LYS A 14 -15.59 21.84 37.93
C LYS A 14 -15.64 21.17 39.31
N LEU A 15 -14.85 20.11 39.52
CA LEU A 15 -14.64 19.50 40.84
C LEU A 15 -13.52 20.22 41.61
N ARG A 16 -13.79 20.63 42.85
CA ARG A 16 -12.80 21.05 43.86
C ARG A 16 -12.70 19.97 44.94
N ARG A 17 -11.50 19.71 45.48
CA ARG A 17 -11.34 19.30 46.89
C ARG A 17 -9.96 19.65 47.46
N ASN A 18 -9.99 19.95 48.75
CA ASN A 18 -9.05 20.71 49.57
C ASN A 18 -7.87 19.90 50.14
N ALA A 19 -6.86 20.64 50.61
CA ALA A 19 -5.70 20.17 51.36
C ALA A 19 -5.84 20.27 52.90
N HIS A 20 -4.99 19.49 53.60
CA HIS A 20 -4.54 19.52 55.01
C HIS A 20 -5.34 18.79 56.10
N SER A 21 -4.76 17.73 56.71
CA SER A 21 -4.00 17.80 57.99
C SER A 21 -4.02 16.50 58.83
N ARG A 22 -2.84 16.13 59.39
CA ARG A 22 -2.52 15.65 60.76
C ARG A 22 -1.68 14.37 60.90
N LEU A 23 -0.75 14.47 61.87
CA LEU A 23 0.40 13.64 62.26
C LEU A 23 0.06 12.48 63.21
N ASP A 24 0.89 11.42 63.17
CA ASP A 24 1.55 10.64 64.26
C ASP A 24 1.88 9.22 63.74
N SER A 25 2.93 8.46 64.09
CA SER A 25 4.17 8.59 64.87
C SER A 25 5.00 7.28 64.63
N TYR A 26 6.30 7.29 65.01
CA TYR A 26 7.29 6.19 65.12
C TYR A 26 8.33 5.94 64.00
N GLN A 27 9.54 5.61 64.46
CA GLN A 27 10.90 5.84 63.94
C GLN A 27 11.61 4.48 63.58
N PRO A 28 12.91 4.41 63.19
CA PRO A 28 13.39 4.15 61.82
C PRO A 28 14.22 2.83 61.61
N GLU A 29 14.72 2.68 60.37
CA GLU A 29 15.84 1.84 59.87
C GLU A 29 15.48 0.50 59.14
N PRO A 30 16.33 -0.02 58.24
CA PRO A 30 16.39 0.40 56.84
C PRO A 30 16.35 -0.81 55.88
N ASP A 31 15.71 -0.75 54.71
CA ASP A 31 16.20 -1.52 53.55
C ASP A 31 15.43 -1.31 52.24
N LEU A 32 16.23 -1.25 51.17
CA LEU A 32 15.94 -1.56 49.76
C LEU A 32 15.11 -0.55 48.95
N SER A 33 15.83 0.15 48.08
CA SER A 33 15.35 0.93 46.94
C SER A 33 14.40 0.10 46.07
N ARG A 34 13.11 0.45 46.07
CA ARG A 34 12.13 -0.06 45.11
C ARG A 34 12.23 0.76 43.82
N GLU A 35 12.62 0.08 42.75
CA GLU A 35 12.34 0.49 41.38
C GLU A 35 10.84 0.78 41.26
N ASP A 36 10.49 1.98 40.78
CA ASP A 36 9.11 2.27 40.40
C ASP A 36 8.97 2.25 38.88
N THR A 37 8.02 1.43 38.48
CA THR A 37 7.70 1.01 37.13
C THR A 37 6.99 2.17 36.43
N GLY A 38 7.76 2.96 35.67
CA GLY A 38 7.21 3.91 34.72
C GLY A 38 6.66 3.17 33.51
N CYS A 39 5.35 2.97 33.46
CA CYS A 39 4.60 2.51 32.29
C CYS A 39 4.70 3.53 31.14
N ASN A 40 5.79 3.47 30.39
CA ASN A 40 6.00 4.24 29.17
C ASN A 40 5.33 3.49 28.01
N LEU A 41 4.04 3.74 27.76
CA LEU A 41 3.36 3.28 26.56
C LEU A 41 3.91 4.08 25.37
N GLN A 42 4.77 3.45 24.58
CA GLN A 42 5.37 4.01 23.37
C GLN A 42 4.28 4.32 22.33
N HIS A 43 4.25 5.56 21.81
CA HIS A 43 3.29 5.99 20.81
C HIS A 43 3.67 5.43 19.42
N ILE A 44 2.70 5.18 18.52
CA ILE A 44 2.93 4.50 17.23
C ILE A 44 3.95 5.26 16.35
N SER A 45 4.02 6.59 16.48
CA SER A 45 5.03 7.43 15.82
C SER A 45 6.46 7.19 16.28
N ASP A 46 6.65 6.68 17.51
CA ASP A 46 7.95 6.58 18.17
C ASP A 46 8.63 5.24 17.87
N ARG A 47 7.99 4.41 17.04
CA ARG A 47 8.52 3.13 16.55
C ARG A 47 9.38 3.28 15.29
N GLU A 48 9.38 4.46 14.66
CA GLU A 48 10.08 4.70 13.39
C GLU A 48 11.61 4.92 13.51
N ASN A 49 12.26 4.65 14.65
CA ASN A 49 13.68 4.98 14.84
C ASN A 49 14.49 3.97 15.68
N ILE A 50 14.27 2.67 15.49
CA ILE A 50 15.19 1.65 16.04
C ILE A 50 15.51 0.65 14.93
N ASP A 51 16.80 0.61 14.57
CA ASP A 51 17.53 -0.39 13.76
C ASP A 51 17.66 -0.19 12.23
N ASP A 52 18.17 0.97 11.82
CA ASP A 52 18.68 1.23 10.45
C ASP A 52 20.04 0.56 10.13
N LEU A 53 20.54 -0.37 10.96
CA LEU A 53 21.93 -0.84 10.88
C LEU A 53 22.14 -2.35 10.71
N ASN A 54 21.10 -3.17 10.48
CA ASN A 54 21.33 -4.57 10.09
C ASN A 54 20.19 -5.28 9.33
N MET A 55 19.24 -4.55 8.74
CA MET A 55 18.22 -5.16 7.89
C MET A 55 18.79 -5.59 6.55
N GLU A 56 18.80 -6.90 6.32
CA GLU A 56 18.91 -7.48 4.99
C GLU A 56 17.96 -6.74 4.04
N TYR A 57 18.51 -6.19 2.96
CA TYR A 57 17.82 -5.21 2.13
C TYR A 57 16.65 -5.84 1.36
N ASN A 58 15.46 -5.89 1.96
CA ASN A 58 14.26 -6.43 1.30
C ASN A 58 13.84 -5.47 0.17
N PRO A 59 13.84 -5.91 -1.10
CA PRO A 59 13.39 -5.09 -2.21
C PRO A 59 11.98 -4.55 -2.05
N SER A 60 11.10 -5.27 -1.36
CA SER A 60 9.68 -4.92 -1.18
C SER A 60 9.48 -3.67 -0.33
N ASP A 61 10.42 -3.37 0.57
CA ASP A 61 10.35 -2.20 1.45
C ASP A 61 11.08 -0.98 0.88
N HIS A 62 12.02 -1.21 -0.06
CA HIS A 62 12.85 -0.13 -0.55
C HIS A 62 12.33 0.47 -1.87
N PRO A 63 12.05 1.79 -1.91
CA PRO A 63 11.43 2.44 -3.08
C PRO A 63 12.32 2.49 -4.33
N ARG A 64 13.64 2.35 -4.18
CA ARG A 64 14.60 2.34 -5.31
C ARG A 64 14.98 0.94 -5.80
N ALA A 65 14.64 -0.11 -5.06
CA ALA A 65 14.89 -1.47 -5.52
C ALA A 65 13.89 -1.84 -6.62
N SER A 66 14.20 -2.80 -7.50
CA SER A 66 13.19 -3.39 -8.40
C SER A 66 12.18 -4.21 -7.59
N THR A 67 10.93 -4.33 -8.04
CA THR A 67 10.03 -5.36 -7.49
C THR A 67 10.48 -6.77 -7.90
N LEU A 68 10.09 -7.76 -7.10
CA LEU A 68 10.45 -9.16 -7.33
C LEU A 68 9.69 -9.74 -8.55
N PHE A 69 8.43 -9.35 -8.76
CA PHE A 69 7.68 -9.79 -9.93
C PHE A 69 8.32 -9.30 -11.23
N LEU A 70 8.91 -8.10 -11.21
CA LEU A 70 9.50 -7.52 -12.40
C LEU A 70 10.77 -8.27 -12.78
N SER A 71 11.62 -8.63 -11.80
CA SER A 71 12.79 -9.50 -12.05
C SER A 71 12.36 -10.88 -12.56
N LYS A 72 11.38 -11.53 -11.91
CA LYS A 72 10.84 -12.83 -12.34
C LYS A 72 10.21 -12.78 -13.73
N SER A 73 9.69 -11.65 -14.19
CA SER A 73 9.11 -11.53 -15.54
C SER A 73 10.13 -11.47 -16.70
N GLN A 74 11.40 -11.13 -16.43
CA GLN A 74 12.37 -10.80 -17.49
C GLN A 74 12.81 -12.02 -18.33
N THR A 75 12.81 -13.22 -17.74
CA THR A 75 13.14 -14.48 -18.43
C THR A 75 12.24 -14.68 -19.66
N ASP A 76 10.93 -14.61 -19.45
CA ASP A 76 9.90 -14.76 -20.48
C ASP A 76 9.89 -13.61 -21.50
N VAL A 77 10.13 -12.37 -21.06
CA VAL A 77 10.15 -11.20 -21.96
C VAL A 77 11.33 -11.31 -22.92
N ARG A 78 12.49 -11.81 -22.48
CA ARG A 78 13.66 -12.03 -23.33
C ARG A 78 13.41 -13.09 -24.40
N GLU A 79 12.73 -14.19 -24.05
CA GLU A 79 12.32 -15.22 -25.01
C GLU A 79 11.30 -14.70 -26.02
N LYS A 80 10.27 -13.98 -25.56
CA LYS A 80 9.28 -13.32 -26.45
C LYS A 80 9.94 -12.32 -27.39
N ARG A 81 10.92 -11.53 -26.93
CA ARG A 81 11.65 -10.61 -27.82
C ARG A 81 12.45 -11.36 -28.87
N LYS A 82 13.13 -12.46 -28.51
CA LYS A 82 13.86 -13.32 -29.47
C LYS A 82 12.93 -13.92 -30.53
N SER A 83 11.75 -14.39 -30.16
CA SER A 83 10.78 -14.95 -31.12
C SER A 83 10.12 -13.88 -32.01
N LEU A 84 9.95 -12.66 -31.52
CA LEU A 84 9.42 -11.53 -32.29
C LEU A 84 10.39 -10.99 -33.35
N PHE A 85 11.70 -11.17 -33.19
CA PHE A 85 12.68 -10.82 -34.23
C PHE A 85 12.59 -11.73 -35.47
N MET A 86 12.01 -12.92 -35.34
CA MET A 86 11.84 -13.88 -36.45
C MET A 86 10.53 -13.69 -37.23
N ASN A 87 9.49 -13.11 -36.62
CA ASN A 87 8.16 -12.95 -37.20
C ASN A 87 7.75 -11.48 -37.25
N HIS A 88 8.18 -10.77 -38.30
CA HIS A 88 7.92 -9.34 -38.44
C HIS A 88 6.72 -9.02 -39.32
N HIS A 89 5.50 -9.38 -38.93
CA HIS A 89 4.27 -8.86 -39.57
C HIS A 89 3.25 -8.39 -38.52
N GLY A 90 2.89 -7.09 -38.58
CA GLY A 90 1.59 -6.60 -38.12
C GLY A 90 1.45 -6.06 -36.69
N ARG A 91 2.46 -5.47 -36.05
CA ARG A 91 2.24 -4.80 -34.76
C ARG A 91 1.59 -3.43 -34.97
N ALA A 92 0.43 -3.19 -34.34
CA ALA A 92 -0.23 -1.89 -34.32
C ALA A 92 0.78 -0.79 -33.93
N ARG A 93 0.91 0.26 -34.77
CA ARG A 93 1.86 1.35 -34.53
C ARG A 93 1.59 1.94 -33.15
N ARG A 94 2.57 1.83 -32.25
CA ARG A 94 2.57 2.49 -30.95
C ARG A 94 2.32 3.99 -31.22
N LYS A 95 1.24 4.54 -30.66
CA LYS A 95 0.85 5.95 -30.87
C LYS A 95 1.76 6.82 -30.00
N TYR A 96 2.32 7.88 -30.56
CA TYR A 96 3.22 8.80 -29.87
C TYR A 96 2.60 10.18 -29.79
N SER A 97 2.78 10.86 -28.65
CA SER A 97 2.43 12.27 -28.52
C SER A 97 3.30 13.12 -29.46
N SER A 98 2.69 14.15 -30.05
CA SER A 98 3.31 15.15 -30.92
C SER A 98 2.96 16.56 -30.42
N CYS A 99 3.58 17.60 -30.96
CA CYS A 99 3.30 18.99 -30.56
C CYS A 99 1.82 19.39 -30.77
N SER A 100 1.11 18.75 -31.71
CA SER A 100 -0.29 19.03 -32.04
C SER A 100 -1.29 18.05 -31.41
N THR A 101 -0.85 16.87 -30.99
CA THR A 101 -1.72 15.81 -30.48
C THR A 101 -1.05 15.06 -29.34
N ILE A 102 -1.61 15.20 -28.15
CA ILE A 102 -1.15 14.48 -26.94
C ILE A 102 -2.06 13.27 -26.75
N PHE A 103 -1.48 12.10 -26.52
CA PHE A 103 -2.22 10.89 -26.19
C PHE A 103 -2.03 10.57 -24.71
N LEU A 104 -3.13 10.39 -23.97
CA LEU A 104 -3.13 10.12 -22.53
C LEU A 104 -4.05 8.93 -22.21
N ASP A 105 -3.69 8.16 -21.19
CA ASP A 105 -4.61 7.28 -20.48
C ASP A 105 -5.08 7.93 -19.16
N ASP A 106 -6.18 7.44 -18.60
CA ASP A 106 -6.68 7.84 -17.28
C ASP A 106 -6.10 6.97 -16.15
N ASN A 107 -5.04 6.21 -16.44
CA ASN A 107 -4.36 5.38 -15.47
C ASN A 107 -3.17 6.16 -14.91
N THR A 108 -3.36 6.89 -13.82
CA THR A 108 -2.30 7.67 -13.15
C THR A 108 -1.94 7.04 -11.81
N VAL A 109 -0.80 7.41 -11.22
CA VAL A 109 -0.40 6.90 -9.89
C VAL A 109 -1.43 7.25 -8.80
N SER A 110 -2.05 8.43 -8.90
CA SER A 110 -3.06 8.92 -7.96
C SER A 110 -4.48 8.43 -8.27
N GLN A 111 -4.71 7.92 -9.48
CA GLN A 111 -6.00 7.39 -9.89
C GLN A 111 -5.76 6.22 -10.87
N PRO A 112 -5.34 5.06 -10.34
CA PRO A 112 -5.10 3.89 -11.18
C PRO A 112 -6.41 3.28 -11.68
N ASN A 113 -6.39 2.68 -12.86
CA ASN A 113 -7.56 2.03 -13.42
C ASN A 113 -7.69 0.59 -12.88
N LEU A 114 -8.74 0.32 -12.10
CA LEU A 114 -8.98 -0.97 -11.45
C LEU A 114 -8.86 -2.18 -12.39
N LYS A 115 -9.52 -2.14 -13.54
CA LYS A 115 -9.50 -3.26 -14.50
C LYS A 115 -8.10 -3.52 -15.05
N HIS A 116 -7.29 -2.49 -15.20
CA HIS A 116 -5.91 -2.63 -15.68
C HIS A 116 -5.03 -3.17 -14.55
N THR A 117 -5.14 -2.58 -13.36
CA THR A 117 -4.34 -2.97 -12.21
C THR A 117 -4.57 -4.44 -11.87
N ILE A 118 -5.82 -4.92 -11.80
CA ILE A 118 -6.11 -6.33 -11.53
C ILE A 118 -5.47 -7.26 -12.58
N LYS A 119 -5.50 -6.89 -13.87
CA LYS A 119 -4.83 -7.69 -14.92
C LYS A 119 -3.32 -7.75 -14.72
N CYS A 120 -2.69 -6.64 -14.34
CA CYS A 120 -1.25 -6.56 -14.14
C CYS A 120 -0.83 -7.28 -12.86
N VAL A 121 -1.58 -7.13 -11.77
CA VAL A 121 -1.36 -7.86 -10.51
C VAL A 121 -1.51 -9.37 -10.72
N ALA A 122 -2.55 -9.81 -11.42
CA ALA A 122 -2.70 -11.22 -11.76
C ALA A 122 -1.54 -11.76 -12.61
N LEU A 123 -0.98 -10.95 -13.52
CA LEU A 123 0.22 -11.30 -14.28
C LEU A 123 1.47 -11.36 -13.40
N ALA A 124 1.61 -10.44 -12.45
CA ALA A 124 2.72 -10.43 -11.49
C ALA A 124 2.70 -11.70 -10.62
N ILE A 125 1.52 -12.06 -10.08
CA ILE A 125 1.33 -13.31 -9.31
C ILE A 125 1.62 -14.53 -10.18
N TYR A 126 1.17 -14.53 -11.44
CA TYR A 126 1.48 -15.62 -12.39
C TYR A 126 3.00 -15.81 -12.56
N TYR A 127 3.77 -14.72 -12.67
CA TYR A 127 5.22 -14.81 -12.77
C TYR A 127 5.90 -15.28 -11.49
N HIS A 128 5.35 -14.92 -10.32
CA HIS A 128 5.81 -15.47 -9.04
C HIS A 128 5.65 -16.99 -8.98
N ILE A 129 4.53 -17.52 -9.46
CA ILE A 129 4.28 -18.97 -9.48
C ILE A 129 5.12 -19.66 -10.55
N LYS A 130 5.04 -19.19 -11.80
CA LYS A 130 5.69 -19.84 -12.94
C LYS A 130 7.22 -19.88 -12.79
N ASN A 131 7.81 -18.79 -12.30
CA ASN A 131 9.24 -18.64 -12.15
C ASN A 131 9.64 -18.65 -10.66
N ARG A 132 8.96 -19.51 -9.87
CA ARG A 132 9.36 -19.82 -8.49
C ARG A 132 10.72 -20.49 -8.45
N ASP A 133 11.45 -20.32 -7.35
CA ASP A 133 12.68 -21.07 -7.17
C ASP A 133 12.28 -22.53 -6.88
N THR A 134 13.02 -23.49 -7.44
CA THR A 134 12.74 -24.93 -7.24
C THR A 134 13.32 -25.46 -5.93
N ASP A 135 13.93 -24.59 -5.13
CA ASP A 135 14.40 -24.94 -3.80
C ASP A 135 13.17 -25.24 -2.92
N ASP A 136 13.32 -26.23 -2.05
CA ASP A 136 12.25 -26.82 -1.23
C ASP A 136 11.81 -25.86 -0.10
N ARG A 137 11.34 -24.68 -0.49
CA ARG A 137 10.82 -23.66 0.42
C ARG A 137 9.52 -24.19 1.03
N THR A 138 9.43 -24.04 2.35
CA THR A 138 8.38 -24.65 3.17
C THR A 138 6.99 -24.18 2.77
N LEU A 139 6.08 -25.11 2.49
CA LEU A 139 4.65 -24.83 2.42
C LEU A 139 4.11 -24.79 3.85
N LEU A 140 3.50 -23.67 4.24
CA LEU A 140 2.84 -23.54 5.54
C LEU A 140 1.41 -24.08 5.45
N ASP A 141 1.01 -24.89 6.44
CA ASP A 141 -0.31 -25.54 6.52
C ASP A 141 -1.47 -24.56 6.32
N ILE A 142 -1.39 -23.35 6.91
CA ILE A 142 -2.44 -22.31 6.80
C ILE A 142 -2.76 -21.91 5.36
N PHE A 143 -1.80 -22.07 4.45
CA PHE A 143 -1.96 -21.75 3.03
C PHE A 143 -2.32 -22.96 2.17
N ASP A 144 -2.29 -24.18 2.69
CA ASP A 144 -2.61 -25.40 1.95
C ASP A 144 -4.09 -25.42 1.53
N GLU A 145 -4.41 -25.48 0.24
CA GLU A 145 -5.81 -25.47 -0.20
C GLU A 145 -6.59 -26.74 0.21
N LYS A 146 -5.92 -27.88 0.41
CA LYS A 146 -6.57 -29.15 0.78
C LYS A 146 -6.93 -29.21 2.25
N LEU A 147 -6.07 -28.71 3.15
CA LEU A 147 -6.39 -28.58 4.58
C LEU A 147 -7.51 -27.55 4.82
N HIS A 148 -7.63 -26.63 3.88
CA HIS A 148 -8.15 -25.30 4.14
C HIS A 148 -8.84 -24.84 2.82
N PRO A 149 -9.93 -25.50 2.40
CA PRO A 149 -10.57 -25.27 1.10
C PRO A 149 -11.30 -23.92 1.03
N LEU A 150 -11.34 -23.33 -0.17
CA LEU A 150 -12.04 -22.05 -0.43
C LEU A 150 -13.35 -22.22 -1.22
N SER A 151 -13.78 -23.45 -1.47
CA SER A 151 -14.98 -23.75 -2.27
C SER A 151 -15.62 -25.08 -1.87
N LYS A 152 -16.90 -25.25 -2.23
CA LYS A 152 -17.67 -26.50 -2.01
C LYS A 152 -17.16 -27.71 -2.77
N SER A 153 -16.45 -27.52 -3.88
CA SER A 153 -15.93 -28.65 -4.66
C SER A 153 -14.75 -29.26 -3.93
N GLU A 154 -14.73 -30.60 -3.86
CA GLU A 154 -13.55 -31.32 -3.37
C GLU A 154 -12.30 -30.86 -4.12
N VAL A 155 -11.25 -30.57 -3.35
CA VAL A 155 -9.96 -30.19 -3.89
C VAL A 155 -9.39 -31.41 -4.63
N PRO A 156 -9.07 -31.29 -5.94
CA PRO A 156 -8.54 -32.40 -6.71
C PRO A 156 -7.28 -32.99 -6.08
N SER A 157 -7.03 -34.28 -6.28
CA SER A 157 -5.82 -34.94 -5.73
C SER A 157 -4.51 -34.49 -6.38
N ASP A 158 -4.59 -33.77 -7.51
CA ASP A 158 -3.48 -33.19 -8.26
C ASP A 158 -3.42 -31.65 -8.16
N TYR A 159 -4.13 -31.05 -7.19
CA TYR A 159 -4.22 -29.59 -7.02
C TYR A 159 -2.86 -28.88 -6.86
N ASP A 160 -1.86 -29.59 -6.33
CA ASP A 160 -0.51 -29.10 -6.08
C ASP A 160 0.44 -29.34 -7.26
N LYS A 161 0.02 -30.09 -8.29
CA LYS A 161 0.89 -30.53 -9.39
C LYS A 161 0.98 -29.55 -10.56
N ASN A 162 -0.11 -28.81 -10.80
CA ASN A 162 -0.25 -28.00 -12.00
C ASN A 162 -0.38 -26.51 -11.68
N ASP A 163 0.56 -25.71 -12.18
CA ASP A 163 0.52 -24.26 -12.04
C ASP A 163 -0.77 -23.67 -12.65
N PRO A 164 -1.43 -22.70 -11.98
CA PRO A 164 -2.61 -22.04 -12.52
C PRO A 164 -2.27 -21.17 -13.73
N GLU A 165 -3.19 -21.16 -14.71
CA GLU A 165 -3.15 -20.20 -15.80
C GLU A 165 -3.38 -18.78 -15.28
N GLN A 166 -2.74 -17.78 -15.92
CA GLN A 166 -2.97 -16.35 -15.63
C GLN A 166 -4.47 -15.99 -15.58
N LYS A 167 -5.29 -16.61 -16.44
CA LYS A 167 -6.74 -16.36 -16.51
C LYS A 167 -7.47 -16.84 -15.25
N GLN A 168 -7.02 -17.92 -14.62
CA GLN A 168 -7.59 -18.43 -13.37
C GLN A 168 -7.28 -17.47 -12.22
N ILE A 169 -6.03 -17.03 -12.11
CA ILE A 169 -5.59 -16.03 -11.12
C ILE A 169 -6.37 -14.72 -11.31
N TYR A 170 -6.45 -14.21 -12.53
CA TYR A 170 -7.21 -13.01 -12.85
C TYR A 170 -8.69 -13.13 -12.47
N ARG A 171 -9.32 -14.28 -12.76
CA ARG A 171 -10.73 -14.51 -12.40
C ARG A 171 -10.90 -14.49 -10.88
N PHE A 172 -10.01 -15.15 -10.14
CA PHE A 172 -10.06 -15.19 -8.68
C PHE A 172 -9.96 -13.78 -8.07
N VAL A 173 -8.89 -13.04 -8.40
CA VAL A 173 -8.69 -11.66 -7.90
C VAL A 173 -9.85 -10.77 -8.32
N ARG A 174 -10.29 -10.81 -9.58
CA ARG A 174 -11.41 -9.99 -10.05
C ARG A 174 -12.71 -10.28 -9.31
N THR A 175 -13.01 -11.55 -9.01
CA THR A 175 -14.23 -11.92 -8.28
C THR A 175 -14.22 -11.30 -6.88
N LEU A 176 -13.11 -11.40 -6.15
CA LEU A 176 -12.97 -10.80 -4.83
C LEU A 176 -13.10 -9.28 -4.86
N PHE A 177 -12.34 -8.60 -5.74
CA PHE A 177 -12.40 -7.15 -5.87
C PHE A 177 -13.78 -6.64 -6.29
N SER A 178 -14.46 -7.35 -7.20
CA SER A 178 -15.79 -6.95 -7.63
C SER A 178 -16.86 -7.17 -6.56
N ALA A 179 -16.75 -8.23 -5.77
CA ALA A 179 -17.75 -8.55 -4.75
C ALA A 179 -17.58 -7.71 -3.49
N ALA A 180 -16.33 -7.47 -3.08
CA ALA A 180 -15.97 -6.62 -1.94
C ALA A 180 -15.82 -5.13 -2.29
N GLN A 181 -16.09 -4.74 -3.55
CA GLN A 181 -16.03 -3.36 -4.05
C GLN A 181 -14.68 -2.65 -3.84
N LEU A 182 -13.58 -3.40 -3.91
CA LEU A 182 -12.24 -2.89 -3.62
C LEU A 182 -11.67 -2.02 -4.76
N THR A 183 -10.80 -1.09 -4.38
CA THR A 183 -10.19 -0.10 -5.29
C THR A 183 -8.93 -0.61 -6.00
N ALA A 184 -8.44 0.17 -6.96
CA ALA A 184 -7.26 -0.17 -7.73
C ALA A 184 -5.98 -0.08 -6.90
N GLU A 185 -5.96 0.88 -5.99
CA GLU A 185 -4.90 1.13 -5.02
C GLU A 185 -4.75 -0.05 -4.06
N CYS A 186 -5.87 -0.61 -3.58
CA CYS A 186 -5.89 -1.83 -2.77
C CYS A 186 -5.23 -3.03 -3.48
N ALA A 187 -5.36 -3.14 -4.81
CA ALA A 187 -4.70 -4.20 -5.59
C ALA A 187 -3.18 -4.03 -5.63
N ILE A 188 -2.68 -2.79 -5.61
CA ILE A 188 -1.24 -2.50 -5.56
C ILE A 188 -0.70 -2.85 -4.18
N VAL A 189 -1.39 -2.44 -3.12
CA VAL A 189 -1.03 -2.78 -1.72
C VAL A 189 -1.05 -4.30 -1.49
N THR A 190 -2.01 -5.02 -2.07
CA THR A 190 -2.05 -6.48 -2.05
C THR A 190 -0.75 -7.08 -2.58
N LEU A 191 -0.21 -6.54 -3.68
CA LEU A 191 1.03 -7.04 -4.28
C LEU A 191 2.26 -6.71 -3.42
N VAL A 192 2.27 -5.56 -2.74
CA VAL A 192 3.31 -5.22 -1.75
C VAL A 192 3.33 -6.25 -0.63
N TYR A 193 2.17 -6.53 -0.03
CA TYR A 193 2.07 -7.50 1.07
C TYR A 193 2.41 -8.92 0.65
N LEU A 194 2.06 -9.29 -0.57
CA LEU A 194 2.44 -10.57 -1.13
C LEU A 194 3.97 -10.68 -1.27
N GLU A 195 4.67 -9.69 -1.83
CA GLU A 195 6.14 -9.76 -1.94
C GLU A 195 6.87 -9.67 -0.60
N ARG A 196 6.31 -8.90 0.36
CA ARG A 196 6.78 -8.92 1.75
C ARG A 196 6.69 -10.32 2.34
N LEU A 197 5.56 -10.99 2.20
CA LEU A 197 5.38 -12.37 2.66
C LEU A 197 6.43 -13.31 2.07
N LEU A 198 6.62 -13.29 0.74
CA LEU A 198 7.60 -14.16 0.07
C LEU A 198 9.03 -13.93 0.55
N THR A 199 9.35 -12.71 0.97
CA THR A 199 10.69 -12.37 1.43
C THR A 199 10.86 -12.67 2.92
N TYR A 200 9.95 -12.22 3.79
CA TYR A 200 10.07 -12.38 5.24
C TYR A 200 9.87 -13.80 5.72
N ALA A 201 8.97 -14.54 5.07
CA ALA A 201 8.75 -15.94 5.39
C ALA A 201 9.64 -16.88 4.55
N GLU A 202 10.48 -16.32 3.66
CA GLU A 202 11.32 -17.08 2.71
C GLU A 202 10.51 -18.15 1.94
N MET A 203 9.30 -17.79 1.50
CA MET A 203 8.37 -18.70 0.83
C MET A 203 8.27 -18.40 -0.67
N ASP A 204 7.82 -19.38 -1.43
CA ASP A 204 7.37 -19.21 -2.81
C ASP A 204 5.87 -19.50 -2.94
N ILE A 205 5.25 -19.00 -4.01
CA ILE A 205 3.84 -19.27 -4.30
C ILE A 205 3.73 -20.57 -5.08
N CYS A 206 3.12 -21.58 -4.46
CA CYS A 206 2.96 -22.91 -5.05
C CYS A 206 1.53 -23.12 -5.60
N PRO A 207 1.32 -24.10 -6.51
CA PRO A 207 -0.01 -24.42 -7.05
C PRO A 207 -1.05 -24.78 -5.98
N GLY A 208 -0.62 -25.44 -4.91
CA GLY A 208 -1.49 -25.82 -3.79
C GLY A 208 -1.78 -24.69 -2.80
N SER A 209 -1.06 -23.55 -2.87
CA SER A 209 -1.14 -22.50 -1.84
C SER A 209 -1.53 -21.10 -2.35
N TRP A 210 -1.44 -20.86 -3.67
CA TRP A 210 -1.59 -19.52 -4.23
C TRP A 210 -2.93 -18.85 -3.90
N LYS A 211 -4.04 -19.60 -3.85
CA LYS A 211 -5.35 -18.98 -3.59
C LYS A 211 -5.42 -18.39 -2.19
N ARG A 212 -4.92 -19.14 -1.18
CA ARG A 212 -4.92 -18.70 0.22
C ARG A 212 -3.93 -17.56 0.46
N ILE A 213 -2.73 -17.63 -0.13
CA ILE A 213 -1.75 -16.54 -0.05
C ILE A 213 -2.34 -15.24 -0.64
N VAL A 214 -2.95 -15.32 -1.82
CA VAL A 214 -3.56 -14.16 -2.47
C VAL A 214 -4.76 -13.65 -1.66
N LEU A 215 -5.58 -14.55 -1.12
CA LEU A 215 -6.70 -14.16 -0.25
C LEU A 215 -6.21 -13.43 1.01
N GLY A 216 -5.23 -13.96 1.72
CA GLY A 216 -4.64 -13.33 2.91
C GLY A 216 -4.10 -11.93 2.63
N ALA A 217 -3.37 -11.76 1.52
CA ALA A 217 -2.87 -10.46 1.10
C ALA A 217 -4.00 -9.45 0.81
N ILE A 218 -5.08 -9.90 0.17
CA ILE A 218 -6.26 -9.06 -0.13
C ILE A 218 -6.98 -8.66 1.15
N LEU A 219 -7.17 -9.59 2.10
CA LEU A 219 -7.84 -9.32 3.38
C LEU A 219 -7.13 -8.24 4.19
N LEU A 220 -5.80 -8.25 4.22
CA LEU A 220 -5.03 -7.22 4.90
C LEU A 220 -5.08 -5.90 4.15
N ALA A 221 -4.87 -5.93 2.83
CA ALA A 221 -4.87 -4.72 2.02
C ALA A 221 -6.22 -3.98 2.11
N SER A 222 -7.34 -4.69 2.08
CA SER A 222 -8.67 -4.08 2.16
C SER A 222 -8.98 -3.47 3.52
N LYS A 223 -8.34 -3.93 4.60
CA LYS A 223 -8.52 -3.35 5.94
C LYS A 223 -7.62 -2.17 6.21
N VAL A 224 -6.41 -2.19 5.66
CA VAL A 224 -5.41 -1.15 5.92
C VAL A 224 -5.59 0.03 4.97
N TRP A 225 -5.97 -0.22 3.72
CA TRP A 225 -6.03 0.81 2.68
C TRP A 225 -7.43 1.39 2.47
N ASP A 226 -8.48 0.61 2.66
CA ASP A 226 -9.85 1.07 2.41
C ASP A 226 -10.45 1.71 3.67
N ASP A 227 -11.01 2.93 3.52
CA ASP A 227 -11.73 3.62 4.60
C ASP A 227 -13.02 2.87 4.97
N GLN A 228 -13.57 2.08 4.03
CA GLN A 228 -14.70 1.20 4.26
C GLN A 228 -14.22 -0.25 4.39
N ALA A 229 -13.62 -0.57 5.54
CA ALA A 229 -13.11 -1.90 5.80
C ALA A 229 -14.21 -2.98 5.66
N VAL A 230 -13.90 -3.99 4.85
CA VAL A 230 -14.77 -5.17 4.63
C VAL A 230 -14.49 -6.19 5.74
N TRP A 231 -15.55 -6.72 6.35
CA TRP A 231 -15.43 -7.62 7.48
C TRP A 231 -15.17 -9.04 6.99
N ASN A 232 -14.52 -9.90 7.79
CA ASN A 232 -14.26 -11.28 7.38
C ASN A 232 -15.54 -12.07 7.08
N VAL A 233 -16.63 -11.75 7.77
CA VAL A 233 -17.96 -12.32 7.52
C VAL A 233 -18.44 -12.05 6.09
N ASP A 234 -18.12 -10.88 5.52
CA ASP A 234 -18.49 -10.55 4.14
C ASP A 234 -17.72 -11.43 3.15
N TYR A 235 -16.44 -11.70 3.43
CA TYR A 235 -15.65 -12.63 2.61
C TYR A 235 -16.16 -14.07 2.69
N CYS A 236 -16.67 -14.53 3.85
CA CYS A 236 -17.35 -15.83 3.97
C CYS A 236 -18.63 -15.90 3.12
N GLN A 237 -19.32 -14.78 2.89
CA GLN A 237 -20.48 -14.74 1.99
C GLN A 237 -20.06 -14.84 0.52
N ILE A 238 -18.92 -14.26 0.17
CA ILE A 238 -18.35 -14.31 -1.20
C ILE A 238 -17.81 -15.71 -1.49
N LEU A 239 -16.97 -16.24 -0.59
CA LEU A 239 -16.38 -17.57 -0.64
C LEU A 239 -17.18 -18.49 0.27
N LYS A 240 -18.32 -18.95 -0.26
CA LYS A 240 -19.27 -19.80 0.45
C LYS A 240 -18.55 -20.96 1.16
N ASP A 241 -18.93 -21.19 2.42
CA ASP A 241 -18.52 -22.31 3.29
C ASP A 241 -17.10 -22.24 3.88
N ILE A 242 -16.48 -21.05 3.88
CA ILE A 242 -15.35 -20.76 4.76
C ILE A 242 -15.88 -20.27 6.11
N THR A 243 -15.35 -20.82 7.21
CA THR A 243 -15.73 -20.38 8.55
C THR A 243 -15.08 -19.03 8.89
N VAL A 244 -15.73 -18.25 9.74
CA VAL A 244 -15.19 -16.95 10.18
C VAL A 244 -13.89 -17.16 10.96
N GLU A 245 -13.82 -18.26 11.72
CA GLU A 245 -12.64 -18.68 12.48
C GLU A 245 -11.44 -18.91 11.57
N ASP A 246 -11.62 -19.63 10.45
CA ASP A 246 -10.55 -19.89 9.48
C ASP A 246 -10.08 -18.60 8.80
N MET A 247 -11.01 -17.69 8.45
CA MET A 247 -10.67 -16.39 7.89
C MET A 247 -9.89 -15.50 8.87
N ASN A 248 -10.31 -15.47 10.13
CA ASN A 248 -9.62 -14.73 11.19
C ASN A 248 -8.22 -15.29 11.42
N GLU A 249 -8.08 -16.61 11.41
CA GLU A 249 -6.79 -17.28 11.59
C GLU A 249 -5.86 -17.02 10.41
N LEU A 250 -6.35 -17.10 9.16
CA LEU A 250 -5.58 -16.73 7.98
C LEU A 250 -5.08 -15.28 8.06
N GLU A 251 -5.94 -14.35 8.47
CA GLU A 251 -5.56 -12.95 8.66
C GLU A 251 -4.47 -12.78 9.73
N ARG A 252 -4.64 -13.41 10.89
CA ARG A 252 -3.71 -13.34 12.01
C ARG A 252 -2.33 -13.88 11.61
N GLN A 253 -2.29 -15.05 10.99
CA GLN A 253 -1.06 -15.68 10.51
C GLN A 253 -0.37 -14.83 9.45
N PHE A 254 -1.13 -14.24 8.52
CA PHE A 254 -0.57 -13.36 7.50
C PHE A 254 0.07 -12.11 8.12
N LEU A 255 -0.56 -11.49 9.13
CA LEU A 255 0.02 -10.36 9.88
C LEU A 255 1.32 -10.72 10.61
N GLU A 256 1.36 -11.90 11.24
CA GLU A 256 2.54 -12.41 11.94
C GLU A 256 3.69 -12.66 10.96
N LEU A 257 3.43 -13.24 9.80
CA LEU A 257 4.44 -13.47 8.75
C LEU A 257 4.93 -12.15 8.13
N LEU A 258 4.10 -11.10 8.13
CA LEU A 258 4.54 -9.74 7.80
C LEU A 258 5.31 -9.04 8.92
N GLN A 259 5.47 -9.67 10.08
CA GLN A 259 6.02 -9.06 11.28
C GLN A 259 5.31 -7.73 11.62
N PHE A 260 4.01 -7.66 11.33
CA PHE A 260 3.18 -6.47 11.47
C PHE A 260 3.66 -5.24 10.65
N ASN A 261 4.55 -5.41 9.67
CA ASN A 261 4.95 -4.34 8.76
C ASN A 261 3.86 -4.11 7.69
N ILE A 262 2.79 -3.42 8.11
CA ILE A 262 1.65 -3.08 7.25
C ILE A 262 1.80 -1.70 6.59
N ASN A 263 2.73 -0.86 7.05
CA ASN A 263 2.90 0.49 6.51
C ASN A 263 3.41 0.43 5.06
N VAL A 264 2.74 1.12 4.15
CA VAL A 264 3.16 1.24 2.74
C VAL A 264 3.41 2.71 2.43
N PRO A 265 4.66 3.18 2.48
CA PRO A 265 4.99 4.55 2.11
C PRO A 265 4.58 4.87 0.66
N SER A 266 4.24 6.13 0.38
CA SER A 266 3.85 6.55 -0.98
C SER A 266 4.91 6.27 -2.03
N SER A 267 6.19 6.28 -1.64
CA SER A 267 7.32 5.95 -2.51
C SER A 267 7.35 4.47 -2.91
N VAL A 268 7.05 3.56 -1.98
CA VAL A 268 6.92 2.12 -2.23
C VAL A 268 5.69 1.87 -3.11
N TYR A 269 4.55 2.46 -2.77
CA TYR A 269 3.36 2.38 -3.60
C TYR A 269 3.62 2.84 -5.05
N ALA A 270 4.26 4.00 -5.23
CA ALA A 270 4.58 4.54 -6.55
C ALA A 270 5.51 3.63 -7.34
N LYS A 271 6.53 3.04 -6.69
CA LYS A 271 7.40 2.02 -7.30
C LYS A 271 6.57 0.87 -7.86
N TYR A 272 5.72 0.23 -7.05
CA TYR A 272 4.90 -0.90 -7.51
C TYR A 272 3.96 -0.52 -8.65
N TYR A 273 3.35 0.68 -8.58
CA TYR A 273 2.52 1.21 -9.67
C TYR A 273 3.29 1.32 -11.00
N PHE A 274 4.49 1.93 -10.98
CA PHE A 274 5.29 2.11 -12.20
C PHE A 274 5.86 0.79 -12.73
N ASP A 275 6.25 -0.13 -11.85
CA ASP A 275 6.72 -1.46 -12.26
C ASP A 275 5.59 -2.30 -12.87
N LEU A 276 4.36 -2.20 -12.36
CA LEU A 276 3.18 -2.82 -12.98
C LEU A 276 2.88 -2.24 -14.37
N ARG A 277 3.06 -0.92 -14.55
CA ARG A 277 2.92 -0.28 -15.87
C ARG A 277 3.98 -0.79 -16.85
N SER A 278 5.24 -0.91 -16.41
CA SER A 278 6.33 -1.50 -17.19
C SER A 278 6.03 -2.94 -17.61
N LEU A 279 5.51 -3.75 -16.68
CA LEU A 279 5.12 -5.14 -16.93
C LEU A 279 4.00 -5.24 -17.97
N SER A 280 2.99 -4.36 -17.87
CA SER A 280 1.87 -4.26 -18.80
C SER A 280 2.33 -3.93 -20.21
N GLU A 281 3.21 -2.94 -20.35
CA GLU A 281 3.77 -2.53 -21.65
C GLU A 281 4.62 -3.63 -22.29
N ALA A 282 5.41 -4.36 -21.50
CA ALA A 282 6.22 -5.47 -21.99
C ALA A 282 5.35 -6.64 -22.51
N ASN A 283 4.15 -6.81 -21.96
CA ASN A 283 3.22 -7.89 -22.30
C ASN A 283 2.05 -7.46 -23.21
N ASN A 284 2.06 -6.23 -23.73
CA ASN A 284 0.97 -5.67 -24.55
C ASN A 284 -0.41 -5.70 -23.87
N LEU A 285 -0.44 -5.56 -22.54
CA LEU A 285 -1.67 -5.45 -21.77
C LEU A 285 -2.15 -4.00 -21.64
N GLY A 286 -1.35 -3.04 -22.13
CA GLY A 286 -1.70 -1.62 -22.17
C GLY A 286 -2.94 -1.38 -23.01
N PHE A 287 -3.80 -0.49 -22.53
CA PHE A 287 -4.99 -0.07 -23.28
C PHE A 287 -4.63 1.02 -24.28
N PRO A 288 -5.51 1.26 -25.28
CA PRO A 288 -5.28 2.30 -26.26
C PRO A 288 -5.19 3.66 -25.58
N LEU A 289 -4.12 4.41 -25.86
CA LEU A 289 -4.07 5.81 -25.50
C LEU A 289 -5.13 6.56 -26.30
N GLU A 290 -5.83 7.47 -25.64
CA GLU A 290 -6.85 8.33 -26.24
C GLU A 290 -6.27 9.72 -26.51
N PRO A 291 -6.61 10.35 -27.64
CA PRO A 291 -6.22 11.73 -27.89
C PRO A 291 -6.83 12.63 -26.83
N LEU A 292 -6.04 13.57 -26.32
CA LEU A 292 -6.48 14.57 -25.35
C LEU A 292 -7.58 15.43 -25.98
N SER A 293 -8.81 15.29 -25.49
CA SER A 293 -9.93 16.10 -25.95
C SER A 293 -9.82 17.55 -25.46
N ARG A 294 -10.46 18.48 -26.18
CA ARG A 294 -10.48 19.91 -25.79
C ARG A 294 -11.05 20.10 -24.39
N ASP A 295 -12.13 19.40 -24.06
CA ASP A 295 -12.77 19.50 -22.74
C ASP A 295 -11.86 18.95 -21.63
N ARG A 296 -11.15 17.84 -21.90
CA ARG A 296 -10.17 17.27 -20.95
C ARG A 296 -8.99 18.20 -20.77
N ALA A 297 -8.50 18.83 -21.84
CA ALA A 297 -7.42 19.82 -21.78
C ALA A 297 -7.83 21.03 -20.93
N GLN A 298 -9.04 21.58 -21.12
CA GLN A 298 -9.55 22.69 -20.32
C GLN A 298 -9.68 22.33 -18.83
N LYS A 299 -10.17 21.13 -18.51
CA LYS A 299 -10.23 20.64 -17.12
C LYS A 299 -8.84 20.53 -16.50
N LEU A 300 -7.88 19.95 -17.22
CA LEU A 300 -6.50 19.83 -16.75
C LEU A 300 -5.84 21.19 -16.55
N GLU A 301 -6.09 22.16 -17.44
CA GLU A 301 -5.58 23.53 -17.29
C GLU A 301 -6.16 24.22 -16.05
N ALA A 302 -7.46 24.06 -15.80
CA ALA A 302 -8.10 24.58 -14.59
C ALA A 302 -7.49 23.97 -13.31
N ILE A 303 -7.29 22.64 -13.28
CA ILE A 303 -6.66 21.94 -12.16
C ILE A 303 -5.20 22.42 -11.95
N SER A 304 -4.45 22.64 -13.04
CA SER A 304 -3.08 23.16 -12.97
C SER A 304 -3.04 24.54 -12.35
N ARG A 305 -3.92 25.46 -12.77
CA ARG A 305 -3.99 26.83 -12.22
C ARG A 305 -4.28 26.82 -10.72
N LEU A 306 -5.24 26.00 -10.29
CA LEU A 306 -5.57 25.83 -8.88
C LEU A 306 -4.38 25.27 -8.07
N SER A 307 -3.61 24.37 -8.66
CA SER A 307 -2.42 23.80 -8.02
C SER A 307 -1.30 24.85 -7.90
N ASP A 308 -1.04 25.62 -8.95
CA ASP A 308 -0.06 26.70 -8.94
C ASP A 308 -0.36 27.77 -7.89
N ASP A 309 -1.63 28.14 -7.74
CA ASP A 309 -2.04 29.10 -6.71
C ASP A 309 -1.81 28.54 -5.29
N LYS A 310 -2.14 27.26 -5.05
CA LYS A 310 -1.80 26.59 -3.77
C LYS A 310 -0.29 26.60 -3.49
N TYR A 311 0.54 26.32 -4.50
CA TYR A 311 2.00 26.37 -4.36
C TYR A 311 2.51 27.78 -4.11
N ARG A 312 1.97 28.79 -4.79
CA ARG A 312 2.32 30.20 -4.58
C ARG A 312 1.97 30.65 -3.17
N ASP A 313 0.79 30.28 -2.67
CA ASP A 313 0.35 30.66 -1.33
C ASP A 313 1.14 29.94 -0.24
N SER A 314 1.47 28.66 -0.45
CA SER A 314 2.39 27.92 0.42
C SER A 314 3.77 28.58 0.46
N ARG A 315 4.33 28.97 -0.69
CA ARG A 315 5.61 29.71 -0.76
C ARG A 315 5.54 31.06 -0.04
N LYS A 316 4.45 31.81 -0.18
CA LYS A 316 4.24 33.06 0.56
C LYS A 316 4.14 32.81 2.07
N ALA A 317 3.45 31.76 2.50
CA ALA A 317 3.32 31.40 3.91
C ALA A 317 4.68 30.99 4.51
N THR A 318 5.48 30.20 3.79
CA THR A 318 6.84 29.84 4.21
C THR A 318 7.75 31.06 4.28
N LYS A 319 7.69 31.97 3.30
CA LYS A 319 8.42 33.25 3.34
C LYS A 319 8.02 34.15 4.51
N LYS A 320 6.73 34.17 4.90
CA LYS A 320 6.25 34.90 6.09
C LYS A 320 6.75 34.27 7.39
N ARG A 321 6.89 32.94 7.46
CA ARG A 321 7.43 32.24 8.64
C ARG A 321 8.94 32.42 8.81
N SER A 322 9.68 32.65 7.72
CA SER A 322 11.13 32.93 7.77
C SER A 322 11.50 34.40 8.05
N MET A 323 10.53 35.29 8.33
CA MET A 323 10.77 36.72 8.61
C MET A 323 11.14 37.04 10.06
N SER A 324 11.60 36.08 10.85
CA SER A 324 12.02 36.29 12.25
C SER A 324 13.54 36.20 12.40
N ALA A 325 14.28 37.20 11.91
CA ALA A 325 15.67 37.48 12.34
C ALA A 325 16.25 38.83 11.86
N ASP A 326 15.64 39.53 10.90
CA ASP A 326 16.28 40.72 10.26
C ASP A 326 15.82 42.09 10.79
N GLN A 327 15.19 42.15 11.96
CA GLN A 327 14.90 43.42 12.66
C GLN A 327 15.96 43.79 13.71
N LEU A 328 17.22 43.40 13.51
CA LEU A 328 18.35 44.05 14.16
C LEU A 328 18.82 45.21 13.27
N SER A 329 18.42 46.41 13.65
CA SER A 329 18.94 47.67 13.13
C SER A 329 20.46 47.73 13.33
N VAL A 330 21.24 47.30 12.33
CA VAL A 330 22.66 47.65 12.26
C VAL A 330 22.73 49.06 11.69
N VAL A 331 22.95 50.02 12.59
CA VAL A 331 23.34 51.39 12.25
C VAL A 331 24.58 51.31 11.36
N ARG A 332 24.41 51.55 10.05
CA ARG A 332 25.54 51.72 9.12
C ARG A 332 26.20 53.05 9.43
N TRP A 333 27.33 53.00 10.15
CA TRP A 333 28.24 54.13 10.25
C TRP A 333 29.04 54.21 8.94
N ALA A 334 28.96 55.35 8.27
CA ALA A 334 29.76 55.65 7.08
C ALA A 334 30.63 56.88 7.40
N PRO A 335 31.97 56.77 7.42
CA PRO A 335 32.82 57.95 7.45
C PRO A 335 32.91 58.55 6.05
N ALA A 336 32.56 59.82 5.93
CA ALA A 336 32.88 60.62 4.75
C ALA A 336 34.39 60.88 4.71
N ILE A 337 35.04 60.54 3.60
CA ILE A 337 36.39 61.00 3.31
C ILE A 337 36.27 62.08 2.25
N ILE A 338 36.60 63.31 2.66
CA ILE A 338 36.80 64.45 1.78
C ILE A 338 38.27 64.42 1.39
N SER A 339 38.56 64.34 0.09
CA SER A 339 39.74 64.92 -0.57
C SER A 339 39.46 65.03 -2.06
#